data_AF-A0A0J7MYD9-F1
#
_entry.id   AF-A0A0J7MYD9-F1
#
_cell.length_a   1.000
_cell.length_b   1.000
_cell.length_c   1.000
_cell.angle_alpha   90.00
_cell.angle_beta   90.00
_cell.angle_gamma   90.00
#
_symmetry.space_group_name_H-M   'P 1'
#
loop_
_entity.id
_entity.type
_entity.pdbx_description
1 polymer ?
#
loop_
_entity_poly.entity_id
_entity_poly.type
_entity_poly.pdbx_seq_one_letter_code
_entity_poly.pdbx_strand_id
1 'polypeptide(L)'
;MHVSEFLYTSEKTSLFVFLPSAITLADFSVREFLTNGISNLIERLSTEQAISTLRNLLDSDTPSEDAGLSIDPIFDLYGDMPMRALLRDLSIEELLKPDAINLDSFFVDDDSVHLGNAMHRIRVKVTENYTAAGAVNVIYTGQGIPSEDKRNIDKCDFPCVWLIYDKQRRNVLFAGAFNDFDYYINIPSPPPFIHEPVDIINISL
;
A
#
# COMPACT_ATOMS: atom_id res chain seq x y z
N MET A 1 5.08 -13.36 -6.13
CA MET A 1 4.35 -12.38 -5.30
C MET A 1 4.04 -13.15 -4.06
N HIS A 2 4.56 -12.69 -2.95
CA HIS A 2 4.26 -13.26 -1.66
C HIS A 2 3.12 -12.47 -1.04
N VAL A 3 2.20 -13.16 -0.38
CA VAL A 3 1.03 -12.57 0.25
C VAL A 3 0.97 -13.07 1.69
N SER A 4 0.90 -12.14 2.62
CA SER A 4 0.72 -12.43 4.04
C SER A 4 -0.59 -11.82 4.54
N GLU A 5 -1.29 -12.57 5.39
CA GLU A 5 -2.51 -12.11 6.06
C GLU A 5 -2.24 -11.93 7.55
N PHE A 6 -2.56 -10.74 8.08
CA PHE A 6 -2.46 -10.41 9.50
C PHE A 6 -3.87 -10.11 10.03
N LEU A 7 -4.32 -10.88 11.01
CA LEU A 7 -5.66 -10.79 11.59
C LEU A 7 -5.79 -9.59 12.52
N TYR A 8 -6.94 -8.91 12.48
CA TYR A 8 -7.27 -7.88 13.44
C TYR A 8 -8.05 -8.44 14.64
N THR A 9 -8.08 -7.69 15.76
CA THR A 9 -8.83 -8.07 16.98
C THR A 9 -10.33 -8.28 16.75
N SER A 10 -10.88 -7.80 15.62
CA SER A 10 -12.17 -8.28 15.10
C SER A 10 -11.92 -9.31 14.00
N GLU A 11 -12.41 -10.54 14.19
CA GLU A 11 -12.18 -11.73 13.33
C GLU A 11 -12.60 -11.59 11.85
N LYS A 12 -13.04 -10.40 11.41
CA LYS A 12 -13.66 -10.16 10.10
C LYS A 12 -12.89 -9.19 9.22
N THR A 13 -11.85 -8.56 9.76
CA THR A 13 -11.01 -7.61 9.01
C THR A 13 -9.57 -8.07 9.11
N SER A 14 -8.90 -8.11 7.95
CA SER A 14 -7.51 -8.56 7.86
C SER A 14 -6.67 -7.53 7.10
N LEU A 15 -5.42 -7.38 7.52
CA LEU A 15 -4.39 -6.69 6.76
C LEU A 15 -3.71 -7.71 5.84
N PHE A 16 -3.79 -7.47 4.54
CA PHE A 16 -3.03 -8.21 3.55
C PHE A 16 -1.82 -7.39 3.11
N VAL A 17 -0.66 -8.03 3.05
CA VAL A 17 0.59 -7.44 2.55
C VAL A 17 1.07 -8.24 1.35
N PHE A 18 1.35 -7.53 0.25
CA PHE A 18 1.79 -8.08 -1.01
C PHE A 18 3.21 -7.62 -1.29
N LEU A 19 4.11 -8.59 -1.41
CA LEU A 19 5.50 -8.33 -1.73
C LEU A 19 5.81 -8.69 -3.18
N PRO A 20 6.52 -7.80 -3.90
CA PRO A 20 7.15 -8.14 -5.16
C PRO A 20 8.04 -9.39 -5.00
N SER A 21 7.95 -10.34 -5.94
CA SER A 21 8.73 -11.60 -5.90
C SER A 21 10.25 -11.39 -5.86
N ALA A 22 10.71 -10.20 -6.24
CA ALA A 22 12.12 -9.79 -6.22
C ALA A 22 12.71 -9.69 -4.80
N ILE A 23 11.87 -9.49 -3.79
CA ILE A 23 12.30 -9.30 -2.38
C ILE A 23 12.46 -10.65 -1.66
N THR A 24 11.83 -11.71 -2.16
CA THR A 24 11.78 -13.02 -1.50
C THR A 24 12.98 -13.93 -1.79
N LEU A 25 13.90 -13.55 -2.67
CA LEU A 25 15.18 -14.25 -2.86
C LEU A 25 16.31 -13.41 -2.27
N ALA A 26 17.13 -14.04 -1.44
CA ALA A 26 18.36 -13.48 -0.86
C ALA A 26 19.47 -13.22 -1.90
N ASP A 27 19.11 -12.78 -3.11
CA ASP A 27 20.02 -12.45 -4.19
C ASP A 27 20.01 -10.93 -4.41
N PHE A 28 21.03 -10.27 -3.87
CA PHE A 28 21.22 -8.82 -3.87
C PHE A 28 21.60 -8.22 -5.24
N SER A 29 21.45 -8.98 -6.35
CA SER A 29 21.78 -8.51 -7.71
C SER A 29 20.64 -7.74 -8.40
N VAL A 30 19.58 -7.40 -7.69
CA VAL A 30 18.26 -7.02 -8.24
C VAL A 30 18.01 -5.51 -8.16
N ARG A 31 19.03 -4.67 -8.38
CA ARG A 31 18.93 -3.20 -8.18
C ARG A 31 17.96 -2.49 -9.13
N GLU A 32 17.81 -3.00 -10.37
CA GLU A 32 16.93 -2.44 -11.41
C GLU A 32 15.48 -2.95 -11.31
N PHE A 33 15.28 -4.12 -10.71
CA PHE A 33 13.96 -4.70 -10.45
C PHE A 33 13.30 -4.14 -9.18
N LEU A 34 14.11 -3.65 -8.23
CA LEU A 34 13.62 -2.94 -7.06
C LEU A 34 12.91 -1.66 -7.49
N THR A 35 13.53 -0.79 -8.30
CA THR A 35 12.96 0.55 -8.62
C THR A 35 11.55 0.55 -9.22
N ASN A 36 11.15 -0.51 -9.94
CA ASN A 36 9.82 -0.64 -10.55
C ASN A 36 8.97 -1.77 -9.94
N GLY A 37 9.43 -2.44 -8.89
CA GLY A 37 8.81 -3.66 -8.37
C GLY A 37 7.35 -3.46 -7.94
N ILE A 38 7.05 -2.31 -7.32
CA ILE A 38 5.70 -1.96 -6.86
C ILE A 38 4.80 -1.56 -8.03
N SER A 39 5.27 -0.70 -8.95
CA SER A 39 4.50 -0.32 -10.14
C SER A 39 4.16 -1.54 -10.99
N ASN A 40 5.13 -2.42 -11.24
CA ASN A 40 4.92 -3.68 -11.98
C ASN A 40 3.92 -4.60 -11.26
N LEU A 41 3.98 -4.66 -9.93
CA LEU A 41 3.02 -5.42 -9.13
C LEU A 41 1.60 -4.85 -9.29
N ILE A 42 1.43 -3.54 -9.17
CA ILE A 42 0.15 -2.84 -9.34
C ILE A 42 -0.38 -3.08 -10.76
N GLU A 43 0.43 -2.88 -11.80
CA GLU A 43 0.06 -3.13 -13.19
C GLU A 43 -0.41 -4.57 -13.40
N ARG A 44 0.29 -5.54 -12.83
CA ARG A 44 -0.10 -6.95 -12.90
C ARG A 44 -1.44 -7.20 -12.20
N LEU A 45 -1.65 -6.62 -11.02
CA LEU A 45 -2.89 -6.73 -10.26
C LEU A 45 -4.08 -6.05 -10.96
N SER A 46 -3.84 -5.10 -11.86
CA SER A 46 -4.87 -4.44 -12.68
C SER A 46 -5.42 -5.31 -13.82
N THR A 47 -4.90 -6.51 -14.04
CA THR A 47 -5.43 -7.45 -15.05
C THR A 47 -6.63 -8.25 -14.52
N GLU A 48 -7.63 -8.53 -15.37
CA GLU A 48 -8.82 -9.30 -14.99
C GLU A 48 -8.50 -10.68 -14.38
N GLN A 49 -7.48 -11.35 -14.93
CA GLN A 49 -7.05 -12.64 -14.41
C GLN A 49 -6.44 -12.52 -13.02
N ALA A 50 -5.56 -11.54 -12.81
CA ALA A 50 -4.90 -11.34 -11.52
C ALA A 50 -5.88 -10.84 -10.45
N ILE A 51 -6.79 -9.93 -10.77
CA ILE A 51 -7.77 -9.42 -9.81
C ILE A 51 -8.79 -10.51 -9.42
N SER A 52 -9.19 -11.36 -10.36
CA SER A 52 -10.02 -12.54 -10.07
C SER A 52 -9.31 -13.51 -9.12
N THR A 53 -8.03 -13.79 -9.40
CA THR A 53 -7.18 -14.62 -8.55
C THR A 53 -7.01 -14.01 -7.15
N LEU A 54 -6.79 -12.69 -7.08
CA LEU A 54 -6.67 -11.96 -5.82
C LEU A 54 -7.95 -12.04 -4.99
N ARG A 55 -9.12 -11.82 -5.60
CA ARG A 55 -10.41 -11.93 -4.89
C ARG A 55 -10.61 -13.32 -4.28
N ASN A 56 -10.31 -14.37 -5.03
CA ASN A 56 -10.40 -15.74 -4.51
C ASN A 56 -9.43 -15.98 -3.35
N LEU A 57 -8.24 -15.39 -3.39
CA LEU A 57 -7.26 -15.46 -2.30
C LEU A 57 -7.76 -14.72 -1.05
N LEU A 58 -8.26 -13.50 -1.21
CA LEU A 58 -8.78 -12.67 -0.11
C LEU A 58 -10.01 -13.30 0.57
N ASP A 59 -10.84 -13.99 -0.20
CA ASP A 59 -12.05 -14.67 0.27
C ASP A 59 -11.77 -16.07 0.86
N SER A 60 -10.54 -16.57 0.77
CA SER A 60 -10.21 -17.90 1.28
C SER A 60 -10.05 -17.90 2.81
N ASP A 61 -10.66 -18.89 3.45
CA ASP A 61 -10.50 -19.18 4.88
C ASP A 61 -9.31 -20.12 5.15
N THR A 62 -8.70 -20.66 4.10
CA THR A 62 -7.53 -21.52 4.22
C THR A 62 -6.34 -20.64 4.57
N PRO A 63 -5.72 -20.77 5.76
CA PRO A 63 -4.45 -20.13 6.01
C PRO A 63 -3.48 -20.60 4.92
N SER A 64 -2.94 -19.66 4.15
CA SER A 64 -1.84 -19.94 3.23
C SER A 64 -0.80 -20.73 4.01
N GLU A 65 -0.42 -21.92 3.54
CA GLU A 65 0.63 -22.71 4.17
C GLU A 65 1.83 -21.79 4.44
N ASP A 66 2.29 -21.89 5.68
CA ASP A 66 3.26 -21.03 6.34
C ASP A 66 4.52 -20.83 5.49
N ALA A 67 4.49 -19.80 4.66
CA ALA A 67 5.67 -19.09 4.22
C ALA A 67 5.67 -17.76 4.96
N GLY A 68 5.62 -17.79 6.30
CA GLY A 68 5.63 -16.59 7.11
C GLY A 68 6.72 -15.63 6.64
N LEU A 69 6.33 -14.38 6.36
CA LEU A 69 7.32 -13.32 6.39
C LEU A 69 7.92 -13.32 7.79
N SER A 70 9.25 -13.33 7.89
CA SER A 70 9.91 -13.20 9.18
C SER A 70 9.77 -11.79 9.79
N ILE A 71 9.06 -10.87 9.12
CA ILE A 71 8.93 -9.47 9.50
C ILE A 71 7.45 -9.10 9.48
N ASP A 72 6.92 -8.77 10.65
CA ASP A 72 5.60 -8.18 10.78
C ASP A 72 5.61 -6.74 10.24
N PRO A 73 4.61 -6.34 9.43
CA PRO A 73 4.53 -4.98 8.94
C PRO A 73 4.21 -4.04 10.11
N ILE A 74 5.09 -3.09 10.41
CA ILE A 74 4.87 -2.04 11.41
C ILE A 74 4.99 -0.71 10.70
N PHE A 75 3.97 0.15 10.76
CA PHE A 75 4.02 1.49 10.18
C PHE A 75 2.96 2.43 10.76
N ASP A 76 3.24 3.74 10.77
CA ASP A 76 2.24 4.79 10.99
C ASP A 76 2.24 5.72 9.77
N LEU A 77 1.18 5.65 8.97
CA LEU A 77 0.98 6.43 7.77
C LEU A 77 -0.05 7.53 8.06
N TYR A 78 0.32 8.76 7.73
CA TYR A 78 -0.57 9.90 7.62
C TYR A 78 -0.58 10.40 6.17
N GLY A 79 -1.76 10.67 5.62
CA GLY A 79 -1.91 11.14 4.25
C GLY A 79 -3.02 12.16 4.08
N ASP A 80 -2.69 13.32 3.52
CA ASP A 80 -3.61 14.31 2.98
C ASP A 80 -3.65 14.17 1.46
N MET A 81 -4.83 13.92 0.90
CA MET A 81 -5.06 13.77 -0.55
C MET A 81 -6.13 14.77 -1.01
N PRO A 82 -5.72 15.93 -1.54
CA PRO A 82 -6.61 16.90 -2.18
C PRO A 82 -7.37 16.26 -3.34
N MET A 83 -8.70 16.33 -3.28
CA MET A 83 -9.57 15.74 -4.29
C MET A 83 -9.31 16.34 -5.68
N ARG A 84 -8.89 17.60 -5.74
CA ARG A 84 -8.49 18.27 -6.99
C ARG A 84 -7.40 17.53 -7.75
N ALA A 85 -6.34 17.08 -7.07
CA ALA A 85 -5.25 16.36 -7.70
C ALA A 85 -5.74 14.99 -8.19
N LEU A 86 -6.45 14.27 -7.33
CA LEU A 86 -7.02 12.95 -7.64
C LEU A 86 -7.94 12.96 -8.87
N LEU A 87 -8.87 13.92 -8.97
CA LEU A 87 -9.80 13.98 -10.10
C LEU A 87 -9.09 14.32 -11.43
N ARG A 88 -7.99 15.08 -11.38
CA ARG A 88 -7.14 15.34 -12.55
C ARG A 88 -6.39 14.09 -12.98
N ASP A 89 -5.78 13.38 -12.03
CA ASP A 89 -5.05 12.14 -12.31
C ASP A 89 -5.97 11.04 -12.86
N LEU A 90 -7.23 11.02 -12.42
CA LEU A 90 -8.28 10.15 -12.95
C LEU A 90 -8.91 10.65 -14.27
N SER A 91 -8.46 11.79 -14.80
CA SER A 91 -8.97 12.38 -16.05
C SER A 91 -10.48 12.67 -16.04
N ILE A 92 -11.02 13.04 -14.87
CA ILE A 92 -12.43 13.41 -14.63
C ILE A 92 -12.54 14.81 -14.05
N GLU A 93 -11.66 15.70 -14.51
CA GLU A 93 -11.53 17.08 -14.03
C GLU A 93 -12.75 17.95 -14.32
N GLU A 94 -13.69 17.52 -15.17
CA GLU A 94 -14.97 18.21 -15.32
C GLU A 94 -15.73 18.33 -14.00
N LEU A 95 -15.54 17.39 -13.06
CA LEU A 95 -16.15 17.41 -11.73
C LEU A 95 -15.60 18.51 -10.82
N LEU A 96 -14.52 19.20 -11.23
CA LEU A 96 -13.96 20.33 -10.51
C LEU A 96 -14.65 21.65 -10.85
N LYS A 97 -15.52 21.68 -11.86
CA LYS A 97 -16.25 22.91 -12.20
C LYS A 97 -17.24 23.25 -11.08
N PRO A 98 -17.42 24.55 -10.76
CA PRO A 98 -18.30 24.97 -9.66
C PRO A 98 -19.73 24.44 -9.76
N ASP A 99 -20.22 24.21 -10.97
CA ASP A 99 -21.58 23.78 -11.29
C ASP A 99 -21.70 22.28 -11.64
N ALA A 100 -20.61 21.51 -11.57
CA ALA A 100 -20.63 20.10 -11.94
C ALA A 100 -21.43 19.23 -10.97
N ILE A 101 -21.42 19.58 -9.68
CA ILE A 101 -22.14 18.88 -8.62
C ILE A 101 -22.82 19.93 -7.74
N ASN A 102 -24.15 19.85 -7.62
CA ASN A 102 -24.87 20.70 -6.67
C ASN A 102 -24.61 20.20 -5.24
N LEU A 103 -23.96 21.06 -4.44
CA LEU A 103 -23.67 20.80 -3.02
C LEU A 103 -24.47 21.73 -2.09
N ASP A 104 -25.37 22.56 -2.63
CA ASP A 104 -26.05 23.65 -1.93
C ASP A 104 -26.86 23.13 -0.72
N SER A 105 -27.44 21.94 -0.84
CA SER A 105 -28.21 21.32 0.26
C SER A 105 -27.38 20.92 1.49
N PHE A 106 -26.04 20.92 1.39
CA PHE A 106 -25.15 20.57 2.50
C PHE A 106 -24.68 21.80 3.29
N PHE A 107 -24.88 23.02 2.77
CA PHE A 107 -24.36 24.25 3.36
C PHE A 107 -25.50 25.27 3.56
N VAL A 108 -25.43 26.01 4.66
CA VAL A 108 -26.49 26.97 5.05
C VAL A 108 -26.35 28.29 4.30
N ASP A 109 -25.14 28.63 3.88
CA ASP A 109 -24.80 29.86 3.19
C ASP A 109 -24.48 29.58 1.71
N ASP A 110 -24.65 30.59 0.86
CA ASP A 110 -24.38 30.58 -0.60
C ASP A 110 -22.86 30.58 -0.91
N ASP A 111 -22.08 29.93 -0.05
CA ASP A 111 -20.65 29.75 -0.22
C ASP A 111 -20.43 28.88 -1.47
N SER A 112 -19.56 29.33 -2.38
CA SER A 112 -19.21 28.54 -3.56
C SER A 112 -18.41 27.30 -3.15
N VAL A 113 -19.11 26.20 -2.87
CA VAL A 113 -18.52 24.91 -2.53
C VAL A 113 -18.52 24.02 -3.76
N HIS A 114 -17.34 23.50 -4.09
CA HIS A 114 -17.18 22.54 -5.18
C HIS A 114 -16.22 21.44 -4.78
N LEU A 115 -16.30 20.29 -5.45
CA LEU A 115 -15.54 19.09 -5.09
C LEU A 115 -14.01 19.33 -5.11
N GLY A 116 -13.53 20.28 -5.93
CA GLY A 116 -12.13 20.71 -5.93
C GLY A 116 -11.60 21.34 -4.64
N ASN A 117 -12.49 21.64 -3.67
CA ASN A 117 -12.13 22.11 -2.33
C ASN A 117 -12.17 20.97 -1.29
N ALA A 118 -12.39 19.73 -1.69
CA ALA A 118 -12.38 18.60 -0.78
C ALA A 118 -10.97 18.02 -0.60
N MET A 119 -10.71 17.45 0.58
CA MET A 119 -9.51 16.70 0.91
C MET A 119 -9.87 15.42 1.64
N HIS A 120 -9.34 14.31 1.16
CA HIS A 120 -9.41 13.02 1.84
C HIS A 120 -8.20 12.90 2.76
N ARG A 121 -8.43 12.80 4.07
CA ARG A 121 -7.38 12.57 5.06
C ARG A 121 -7.45 11.15 5.56
N ILE A 122 -6.30 10.50 5.66
CA ILE A 122 -6.18 9.14 6.18
C ILE A 122 -5.13 9.06 7.28
N ARG A 123 -5.36 8.16 8.23
CA ARG A 123 -4.31 7.66 9.12
C ARG A 123 -4.44 6.15 9.23
N VAL A 124 -3.34 5.45 9.04
CA VAL A 124 -3.24 4.00 9.19
C VAL A 124 -2.06 3.69 10.09
N LYS A 125 -2.32 3.00 11.19
CA LYS A 125 -1.31 2.58 12.14
C LYS A 125 -1.35 1.07 12.31
N VAL A 126 -0.27 0.42 11.92
CA VAL A 126 -0.04 -1.01 12.11
C VAL A 126 1.05 -1.20 13.14
N THR A 127 0.77 -2.05 14.12
CA THR A 127 1.67 -2.45 15.19
C THR A 127 1.64 -3.97 15.31
N GLU A 128 2.55 -4.55 16.07
CA GLU A 128 2.58 -5.99 16.39
C GLU A 128 1.24 -6.52 16.94
N ASN A 129 0.47 -5.68 17.63
CA ASN A 129 -0.73 -6.10 18.35
C ASN A 129 -2.04 -5.67 17.67
N TYR A 130 -2.01 -4.64 16.82
CA TYR A 130 -3.22 -4.07 16.25
C TYR A 130 -2.97 -3.23 14.99
N THR A 131 -4.00 -3.14 14.15
CA THR A 131 -4.13 -2.27 12.99
C THR A 131 -5.30 -1.28 13.17
N ALA A 132 -5.01 -0.01 13.38
CA ALA A 132 -6.04 1.04 13.43
C ALA A 132 -6.00 1.86 12.14
N ALA A 133 -7.15 2.01 11.48
CA ALA A 133 -7.27 2.83 10.27
C ALA A 133 -8.51 3.72 10.35
N GLY A 134 -8.36 4.95 9.86
CA GLY A 134 -9.44 5.93 9.82
C GLY A 134 -9.24 6.90 8.66
N ALA A 135 -10.36 7.38 8.13
CA ALA A 135 -10.37 8.39 7.10
C ALA A 135 -11.46 9.43 7.35
N VAL A 136 -11.23 10.65 6.89
CA VAL A 136 -12.21 11.73 6.92
C VAL A 136 -12.14 12.52 5.61
N ASN A 137 -13.30 12.88 5.08
CA ASN A 137 -13.43 13.82 3.98
C ASN A 137 -13.71 15.21 4.55
N VAL A 138 -12.83 16.16 4.26
CA VAL A 138 -12.97 17.55 4.67
C VAL A 138 -13.30 18.37 3.44
N ILE A 139 -14.39 19.14 3.49
CA ILE A 139 -14.75 20.08 2.42
C ILE A 139 -14.53 21.49 2.95
N TYR A 140 -13.74 22.27 2.23
CA TYR A 140 -13.45 23.65 2.58
C TYR A 140 -14.42 24.61 1.89
N THR A 141 -14.96 25.57 2.64
CA THR A 141 -15.79 26.66 2.12
C THR A 141 -14.96 27.94 1.90
N GLY A 142 -15.46 28.86 1.06
CA GLY A 142 -14.80 30.14 0.77
C GLY A 142 -13.45 30.01 0.05
N GLN A 143 -12.46 30.81 0.47
CA GLN A 143 -11.10 30.80 -0.10
C GLN A 143 -10.17 29.74 0.52
N GLY A 144 -10.69 28.84 1.35
CA GLY A 144 -9.91 27.75 1.93
C GLY A 144 -9.49 26.77 0.84
N ILE A 145 -8.25 26.85 0.37
CA ILE A 145 -7.68 25.84 -0.52
C ILE A 145 -7.06 24.75 0.37
N PRO A 146 -7.35 23.46 0.12
CA PRO A 146 -6.63 22.37 0.77
C PRO A 146 -5.12 22.60 0.64
N SER A 147 -4.38 22.44 1.74
CA SER A 147 -2.92 22.47 1.67
C SER A 147 -2.42 21.39 0.72
N GLU A 148 -1.20 21.57 0.19
CA GLU A 148 -0.53 20.55 -0.63
C GLU A 148 -0.53 19.16 0.04
N ASP A 149 -0.48 18.12 -0.79
CA ASP A 149 -0.39 16.73 -0.40
C ASP A 149 0.71 16.53 0.64
N LYS A 150 0.31 16.07 1.83
CA LYS A 150 1.23 15.71 2.90
C LYS A 150 1.11 14.24 3.16
N ARG A 151 2.18 13.50 2.89
CA ARG A 151 2.32 12.11 3.28
C ARG A 151 3.49 11.98 4.22
N ASN A 152 3.26 11.41 5.39
CA ASN A 152 4.30 11.02 6.34
C ASN A 152 4.15 9.54 6.62
N ILE A 153 5.28 8.83 6.59
CA ILE A 153 5.35 7.40 6.87
C ILE A 153 6.45 7.21 7.90
N ASP A 154 6.09 6.68 9.06
CA ASP A 154 7.04 6.26 10.07
C ASP A 154 7.17 4.73 10.04
N LYS A 155 8.42 4.23 10.07
CA LYS A 155 8.80 2.82 10.32
C LYS A 155 8.47 1.77 9.25
N CYS A 156 8.07 2.15 8.04
CA CYS A 156 7.92 1.16 6.99
C CYS A 156 9.28 0.77 6.40
N ASP A 157 9.77 -0.42 6.75
CA ASP A 157 11.14 -0.85 6.44
C ASP A 157 11.28 -1.55 5.08
N PHE A 158 10.20 -1.74 4.33
CA PHE A 158 10.27 -2.42 3.03
C PHE A 158 9.15 -2.01 2.06
N PRO A 159 9.42 -2.06 0.74
CA PRO A 159 8.42 -1.78 -0.28
C PRO A 159 7.39 -2.90 -0.34
N CYS A 160 6.11 -2.53 -0.21
CA CYS A 160 5.00 -3.45 -0.32
C CYS A 160 3.73 -2.75 -0.80
N VAL A 161 2.79 -3.52 -1.33
CA VAL A 161 1.38 -3.11 -1.45
C VAL A 161 0.63 -3.70 -0.27
N TRP A 162 -0.34 -2.98 0.28
CA TRP A 162 -1.13 -3.47 1.41
C TRP A 162 -2.61 -3.13 1.24
N LEU A 163 -3.47 -3.97 1.81
CA LEU A 163 -4.92 -3.81 1.83
C LEU A 163 -5.46 -4.11 3.22
N ILE A 164 -6.41 -3.30 3.71
CA ILE A 164 -7.28 -3.68 4.82
C ILE A 164 -8.59 -4.18 4.22
N TYR A 165 -8.89 -5.46 4.42
CA TYR A 165 -10.01 -6.15 3.78
C TYR A 165 -11.04 -6.64 4.80
N ASP A 166 -12.31 -6.35 4.55
CA ASP A 166 -13.45 -6.92 5.28
C ASP A 166 -13.90 -8.20 4.58
N LYS A 167 -13.57 -9.36 5.15
CA LYS A 167 -13.91 -10.67 4.60
C LYS A 167 -15.43 -10.93 4.60
N GLN A 168 -16.15 -10.38 5.58
CA GLN A 168 -17.61 -10.57 5.64
C GLN A 168 -18.31 -9.82 4.51
N ARG A 169 -17.89 -8.59 4.23
CA ARG A 169 -18.49 -7.73 3.19
C ARG A 169 -17.82 -7.88 1.83
N ARG A 170 -16.72 -8.63 1.76
CA ARG A 170 -15.87 -8.79 0.59
C ARG A 170 -15.44 -7.46 -0.01
N ASN A 171 -14.97 -6.55 0.84
CA ASN A 171 -14.67 -5.17 0.46
C ASN A 171 -13.29 -4.72 0.96
N VAL A 172 -12.59 -3.96 0.11
CA VAL A 172 -11.37 -3.24 0.49
C VAL A 172 -11.78 -1.97 1.24
N LEU A 173 -11.33 -1.84 2.48
CA LEU A 173 -11.57 -0.67 3.32
C LEU A 173 -10.49 0.39 3.14
N PHE A 174 -9.23 -0.05 3.05
CA PHE A 174 -8.07 0.81 2.82
C PHE A 174 -7.08 0.08 1.91
N ALA A 175 -6.34 0.85 1.12
CA ALA A 175 -5.27 0.34 0.28
C ALA A 175 -4.12 1.35 0.25
N GLY A 176 -2.91 0.84 0.08
CA GLY A 176 -1.75 1.69 -0.14
C GLY A 176 -0.55 0.91 -0.64
N ALA A 177 0.49 1.67 -0.95
CA ALA A 177 1.76 1.12 -1.39
C ALA A 177 2.91 1.94 -0.82
N PHE A 178 3.95 1.24 -0.40
CA PHE A 178 5.25 1.79 -0.04
C PHE A 178 6.22 1.48 -1.16
N ASN A 179 6.84 2.53 -1.69
CA ASN A 179 7.84 2.44 -2.75
C ASN A 179 9.22 2.90 -2.28
N ASP A 180 9.40 2.99 -0.96
CA ASP A 180 10.67 3.40 -0.38
C ASP A 180 11.62 2.19 -0.35
N PHE A 181 12.70 2.30 -1.11
CA PHE A 181 13.76 1.29 -1.18
C PHE A 181 14.98 1.68 -0.35
N ASP A 182 14.95 2.80 0.39
CA ASP A 182 16.10 3.34 1.11
C ASP A 182 16.70 2.34 2.13
N TYR A 183 15.88 1.38 2.58
CA TYR A 183 16.35 0.26 3.40
C TYR A 183 17.41 -0.62 2.70
N TYR A 184 17.26 -0.90 1.40
CA TYR A 184 18.19 -1.75 0.64
C TYR A 184 19.44 -1.02 0.16
N ILE A 185 19.45 0.32 0.20
CA ILE A 185 20.58 1.13 -0.25
C ILE A 185 21.66 1.23 0.84
N ASN A 186 21.31 0.96 2.10
CA ASN A 186 22.20 1.09 3.26
C ASN A 186 22.72 -0.24 3.83
N ILE A 187 22.36 -1.38 3.22
CA ILE A 187 22.96 -2.68 3.58
C ILE A 187 24.36 -2.74 2.94
N PRO A 188 25.45 -2.87 3.73
CA PRO A 188 26.78 -3.04 3.17
C PRO A 188 26.78 -4.24 2.24
N SER A 189 27.41 -4.11 1.07
CA SER A 189 27.65 -5.26 0.20
C SER A 189 28.27 -6.38 1.03
N PRO A 190 27.78 -7.63 0.94
CA PRO A 190 28.42 -8.73 1.63
C PRO A 190 29.90 -8.76 1.24
N PRO A 191 30.82 -9.06 2.17
CA PRO A 191 32.22 -9.17 1.84
C PRO A 191 32.35 -10.15 0.65
N PRO A 192 33.21 -9.86 -0.34
CA PRO A 192 33.36 -10.72 -1.50
C PRO A 192 33.63 -12.14 -0.98
N PHE A 193 32.81 -13.10 -1.41
CA PHE A 193 33.03 -14.50 -1.10
C PHE A 193 34.44 -14.84 -1.57
N ILE A 194 35.35 -15.03 -0.62
CA ILE A 194 36.63 -15.66 -0.89
C ILE A 194 36.26 -17.09 -1.24
N HIS A 195 36.30 -17.41 -2.53
CA HIS A 195 36.35 -18.80 -2.98
C HIS A 195 37.65 -19.40 -2.43
N GLU A 196 37.62 -19.90 -1.20
CA GLU A 196 38.57 -20.94 -0.83
C GLU A 196 38.14 -22.19 -1.60
N PRO A 197 38.99 -22.74 -2.48
CA PRO A 197 38.70 -24.02 -3.09
C PRO A 197 38.64 -25.06 -1.98
N VAL A 198 37.45 -25.59 -1.73
CA VAL A 198 37.28 -26.79 -0.92
C VAL A 198 37.91 -27.93 -1.72
N ASP A 199 39.11 -28.34 -1.32
CA ASP A 199 39.71 -29.58 -1.81
C ASP A 199 38.76 -30.74 -1.45
N ILE A 200 38.11 -31.28 -2.48
CA ILE A 200 37.31 -32.49 -2.37
C ILE A 200 38.28 -33.63 -2.07
N ILE A 201 38.40 -33.99 -0.79
CA ILE A 201 39.04 -35.24 -0.39
C ILE A 201 38.13 -36.38 -0.87
N ASN A 202 38.60 -37.03 -1.93
CA ASN A 202 38.08 -38.25 -2.50
C ASN A 202 38.15 -39.36 -1.44
N ILE A 203 37.00 -39.85 -0.96
CA ILE A 203 36.96 -41.11 -0.20
C ILE A 203 35.94 -42.02 -0.86
N SER A 204 36.46 -42.91 -1.69
CA SER A 204 35.76 -44.10 -2.14
C SER A 204 35.71 -45.12 -1.01
N LEU A 205 34.53 -45.69 -0.77
CA LEU A 205 34.28 -47.12 -0.51
C LEU A 205 32.79 -47.42 -0.73
#